data_AF-A0A662E069-F1
#
_entry.id   AF-A0A662E069-F1
#
_cell.length_a   1.000
_cell.length_b   1.000
_cell.length_c   1.000
_cell.angle_alpha   90.00
_cell.angle_beta   90.00
_cell.angle_gamma   90.00
#
_symmetry.space_group_name_H-M   'P 1'
#
loop_
_entity.id
_entity.type
_entity.pdbx_description
1 polymer ?
#
loop_
_entity_poly.entity_id
_entity_poly.type
_entity_poly.pdbx_seq_one_letter_code
_entity_poly.pdbx_strand_id
1 'polypeptide(L)'
;MMQVSDIEKTGPERVAVHAVGSRRLFWSGVGLALVSFLSYFGFTLSQPGSAGLTWVHEVLVVAGAAVAFIGWWRLPPRHITRIGTGMAVTVSALLLGYVHIYSSMLPSTEGVIEVGRQAPDFSLPGPNGKEVRLQAYLGKPLVLIFYRGYW
;
A
#
# COMPACT_ATOMS: atom_id res chain seq x y z
N MET A 1 53.97 -2.80 4.02
CA MET A 1 54.22 -1.71 4.98
C MET A 1 53.32 -0.55 4.56
N MET A 2 52.13 -0.45 5.18
CA MET A 2 51.09 0.51 4.81
C MET A 2 51.44 1.88 5.43
N GLN A 3 51.50 2.94 4.63
CA GLN A 3 51.97 4.26 5.09
C GLN A 3 50.98 4.90 6.07
N VAL A 4 51.52 5.40 7.18
CA VAL A 4 50.81 6.13 8.25
C VAL A 4 50.13 7.41 7.73
N SER A 5 50.53 7.92 6.55
CA SER A 5 49.96 9.13 5.93
C SER A 5 48.53 8.96 5.38
N ASP A 6 48.02 7.74 5.26
CA ASP A 6 46.64 7.50 4.82
C ASP A 6 45.62 7.55 5.96
N ILE A 7 46.08 7.45 7.22
CA ILE A 7 45.21 7.49 8.41
C ILE A 7 44.82 8.94 8.75
N GLU A 8 45.62 9.92 8.34
CA GLU A 8 45.41 11.34 8.67
C GLU A 8 44.40 12.04 7.74
N LYS A 9 44.05 11.44 6.59
CA LYS A 9 43.08 12.01 5.63
C LYS A 9 41.61 11.73 5.97
N THR A 10 41.34 10.95 7.02
CA THR A 10 39.99 10.78 7.59
C THR A 10 39.78 11.78 8.73
N GLY A 11 39.87 13.07 8.45
CA GLY A 11 39.63 14.12 9.43
C GLY A 11 38.20 14.07 10.01
N PRO A 12 37.98 14.60 11.24
CA PRO A 12 36.69 14.61 11.93
C PRO A 12 35.55 15.23 11.10
N GLU A 13 35.89 16.10 10.16
CA GLU A 13 34.98 16.73 9.22
C GLU A 13 34.32 15.74 8.24
N ARG A 14 35.06 14.77 7.69
CA ARG A 14 34.49 13.72 6.82
C ARG A 14 33.51 12.83 7.59
N VAL A 15 33.87 12.46 8.82
CA VAL A 15 33.01 11.65 9.70
C VAL A 15 31.71 12.37 10.02
N ALA A 16 31.77 13.68 10.28
CA ALA A 16 30.60 14.50 10.53
C ALA A 16 29.66 14.61 9.33
N VAL A 17 30.19 14.83 8.12
CA VAL A 17 29.38 14.93 6.89
C VAL A 17 28.66 13.62 6.57
N HIS A 18 29.35 12.48 6.68
CA HIS A 18 28.74 11.15 6.48
C HIS A 18 27.65 10.84 7.52
N ALA A 19 27.83 11.27 8.78
CA ALA A 19 26.84 11.10 9.83
C ALA A 19 25.58 11.95 9.60
N VAL A 20 25.73 13.20 9.13
CA VAL A 20 24.60 14.08 8.79
C VAL A 20 23.80 13.53 7.61
N GLY A 21 24.47 13.07 6.56
CA GLY A 21 23.83 12.45 5.40
C GLY A 21 23.02 11.20 5.77
N SER A 22 23.62 10.32 6.58
CA SER A 22 22.95 9.08 7.04
C SER A 22 21.75 9.37 7.94
N ARG A 23 21.81 10.43 8.76
CA ARG A 23 20.69 10.84 9.62
C ARG A 23 19.52 11.42 8.82
N ARG A 24 19.80 12.23 7.79
CA ARG A 24 18.76 12.74 6.89
C ARG A 24 18.11 11.61 6.11
N LEU A 25 18.91 10.68 5.58
CA LEU A 25 18.41 9.49 4.89
C LEU A 25 17.47 8.66 5.77
N PHE A 26 17.89 8.37 7.00
CA PHE A 26 17.06 7.65 7.97
C PHE A 26 15.68 8.30 8.17
N TRP A 27 15.65 9.60 8.52
CA TRP A 27 14.39 10.29 8.78
C TRP A 27 13.54 10.48 7.53
N SER A 28 14.15 10.60 6.34
CA SER A 28 13.39 10.61 5.09
C SER A 28 12.67 9.28 4.85
N GLY A 29 13.28 8.13 5.18
CA GLY A 29 12.62 6.83 5.08
C GLY A 29 11.44 6.70 6.04
N VAL A 30 11.63 7.09 7.30
CA VAL A 30 10.56 7.10 8.31
C VAL A 30 9.40 8.02 7.88
N GLY A 31 9.72 9.23 7.42
CA GLY A 31 8.74 10.20 6.93
C GLY A 31 7.99 9.68 5.70
N LEU A 32 8.69 9.06 4.75
CA LEU A 32 8.08 8.48 3.55
C LEU A 32 7.07 7.36 3.90
N ALA A 33 7.44 6.47 4.83
CA ALA A 33 6.54 5.42 5.30
C ALA A 33 5.28 5.99 5.97
N LEU A 34 5.46 6.99 6.84
CA LEU A 34 4.34 7.66 7.51
C LEU A 34 3.42 8.41 6.54
N VAL A 35 3.98 9.17 5.60
CA VAL A 35 3.20 9.92 4.60
C VAL A 35 2.43 8.94 3.71
N SER A 36 3.07 7.85 3.28
CA SER A 36 2.37 6.82 2.50
C SER A 36 1.18 6.24 3.27
N PHE A 37 1.41 5.85 4.53
CA PHE A 37 0.37 5.31 5.41
C PHE A 37 -0.78 6.29 5.61
N LEU A 38 -0.51 7.52 6.05
CA LEU A 38 -1.54 8.52 6.32
C LEU A 38 -2.29 8.94 5.05
N SER A 39 -1.58 9.06 3.92
CA SER A 39 -2.19 9.40 2.64
C SER A 39 -3.15 8.32 2.16
N TYR A 40 -2.85 7.04 2.41
CA TYR A 40 -3.75 5.95 2.05
C TYR A 40 -5.11 6.10 2.76
N PHE A 41 -5.11 6.32 4.08
CA PHE A 41 -6.35 6.44 4.86
C PHE A 41 -7.07 7.78 4.66
N GLY A 42 -6.35 8.89 4.50
CA GLY A 42 -6.96 10.21 4.35
C GLY A 42 -7.50 10.50 2.95
N PHE A 43 -6.83 9.99 1.91
CA PHE A 43 -7.15 10.31 0.53
C PHE A 43 -7.67 9.10 -0.25
N THR A 44 -6.94 7.99 -0.27
CA THR A 44 -7.28 6.85 -1.14
C THR A 44 -8.56 6.14 -0.71
N LEU A 45 -8.85 6.07 0.59
CA LEU A 45 -10.14 5.52 1.05
C LEU A 45 -11.33 6.44 0.80
N SER A 46 -11.12 7.75 0.61
CA SER A 46 -12.21 8.73 0.45
C SER A 46 -12.55 9.03 -1.01
N GLN A 47 -11.62 8.79 -1.95
CA GLN A 47 -11.79 9.13 -3.36
C GLN A 47 -12.32 7.93 -4.18
N PRO A 48 -13.54 8.02 -4.76
CA PRO A 48 -14.03 7.03 -5.71
C PRO A 48 -13.05 6.87 -6.89
N GLY A 49 -12.71 5.63 -7.24
CA GLY A 49 -11.80 5.32 -8.35
C GLY A 49 -10.32 5.27 -8.00
N SER A 50 -9.91 5.70 -6.81
CA SER A 50 -8.50 5.64 -6.38
C SER A 50 -8.05 4.26 -5.90
N ALA A 51 -8.96 3.27 -5.81
CA ALA A 51 -8.66 1.90 -5.41
C ALA A 51 -7.54 1.25 -6.25
N GLY A 52 -7.44 1.61 -7.54
CA GLY A 52 -6.35 1.15 -8.43
C GLY A 52 -4.96 1.69 -8.09
N LEU A 53 -4.85 2.68 -7.18
CA LEU A 53 -3.60 3.27 -6.73
C LEU A 53 -3.07 2.65 -5.43
N THR A 54 -3.77 1.65 -4.87
CA THR A 54 -3.38 1.01 -3.60
C THR A 54 -1.94 0.50 -3.61
N TRP A 55 -1.52 -0.12 -4.71
CA TRP A 55 -0.14 -0.63 -4.89
C TRP A 55 0.94 0.46 -4.79
N VAL A 56 0.62 1.71 -5.13
CA VAL A 56 1.58 2.83 -5.02
C VAL A 56 1.91 3.07 -3.55
N HIS A 57 0.91 3.06 -2.67
CA HIS A 57 1.12 3.25 -1.24
C HIS A 57 1.89 2.08 -0.62
N GLU A 58 1.66 0.85 -1.09
CA GLU A 58 2.42 -0.33 -0.66
C GLU A 58 3.89 -0.21 -1.04
N VAL A 59 4.19 0.14 -2.29
CA VAL A 59 5.57 0.37 -2.74
C VAL A 59 6.23 1.48 -1.95
N LEU A 60 5.55 2.62 -1.75
CA LEU A 60 6.10 3.76 -1.01
C LEU A 60 6.34 3.44 0.46
N VAL A 61 5.45 2.68 1.12
CA VAL A 61 5.61 2.34 2.53
C VAL A 61 6.79 1.37 2.72
N VAL A 62 6.92 0.38 1.84
CA VAL A 62 8.03 -0.59 1.85
C VAL A 62 9.35 0.09 1.52
N ALA A 63 9.37 0.98 0.53
CA ALA A 63 10.54 1.78 0.19
C ALA A 63 10.97 2.69 1.35
N GLY A 64 10.01 3.35 2.02
CA GLY A 64 10.26 4.16 3.21
C GLY A 64 10.89 3.35 4.35
N ALA A 65 10.33 2.17 4.65
CA ALA A 65 10.89 1.26 5.64
C ALA A 65 12.29 0.77 5.26
N ALA A 66 12.54 0.41 3.99
CA ALA A 66 13.85 0.00 3.51
C ALA A 66 14.89 1.12 3.64
N VAL A 67 14.53 2.36 3.29
CA VAL A 67 15.41 3.53 3.44
C VAL A 67 15.70 3.81 4.92
N ALA A 68 14.69 3.72 5.79
CA ALA A 68 14.88 3.86 7.24
C ALA A 68 15.81 2.77 7.78
N PHE A 69 15.65 1.54 7.32
CA PHE A 69 16.49 0.42 7.73
C PHE A 69 17.95 0.57 7.27
N ILE A 70 18.20 0.98 6.02
CA ILE A 70 19.54 1.30 5.51
C ILE A 70 20.17 2.44 6.31
N GLY A 71 19.39 3.49 6.61
CA GLY A 71 19.83 4.61 7.44
C GLY A 71 20.19 4.16 8.86
N TRP A 72 19.40 3.27 9.45
CA TRP A 72 19.65 2.71 10.77
C TRP A 72 20.95 1.91 10.82
N TRP A 73 21.24 1.07 9.82
CA TRP A 73 22.49 0.30 9.74
C TRP A 73 23.75 1.17 9.65
N ARG A 74 23.62 2.41 9.16
CA ARG A 74 24.74 3.36 9.02
C ARG A 74 24.91 4.27 10.23
N LEU A 75 23.99 4.22 11.20
CA LEU A 75 23.99 5.08 12.37
C LEU A 75 24.36 4.28 13.63
N PRO A 76 25.04 4.91 14.61
CA PRO A 76 25.28 4.26 15.89
C PRO A 76 23.94 3.91 16.56
N PRO A 77 23.87 2.77 17.28
CA PRO A 77 22.63 2.33 17.91
C PRO A 77 22.22 3.33 18.99
N ARG A 78 21.17 4.10 18.70
CA ARG A 78 20.55 5.06 19.64
C ARG A 78 19.08 4.68 19.83
N HIS A 79 18.53 4.99 21.01
CA HIS A 79 17.10 4.72 21.28
C HIS A 79 16.20 5.32 20.20
N ILE A 80 16.48 6.55 19.75
CA ILE A 80 15.67 7.24 18.75
C ILE A 80 15.67 6.55 17.36
N THR A 81 16.80 5.96 16.93
CA THR A 81 16.86 5.27 15.63
C THR A 81 16.18 3.91 15.71
N ARG A 82 16.21 3.24 16.88
CA ARG A 82 15.42 2.03 17.14
C ARG A 82 13.92 2.32 17.10
N ILE A 83 13.48 3.39 17.76
CA ILE A 83 12.07 3.82 17.76
C ILE A 83 11.63 4.16 16.33
N GLY A 84 12.40 4.97 15.60
CA GLY A 84 12.02 5.35 14.23
C GLY A 84 11.96 4.17 13.26
N THR A 85 12.91 3.23 13.36
CA THR A 85 12.88 2.00 12.53
C THR A 85 11.68 1.13 12.90
N GLY A 86 11.46 0.91 14.21
CA GLY A 86 10.31 0.16 14.70
C GLY A 86 8.99 0.76 14.22
N MET A 87 8.84 2.09 14.28
CA MET A 87 7.68 2.79 13.75
C MET A 87 7.50 2.55 12.25
N ALA A 88 8.55 2.72 11.44
CA ALA A 88 8.50 2.51 9.99
C ALA A 88 8.09 1.07 9.62
N VAL A 89 8.64 0.07 10.33
CA VAL A 89 8.26 -1.35 10.16
C VAL A 89 6.82 -1.58 10.58
N THR A 90 6.40 -1.07 11.74
CA THR A 90 5.03 -1.25 12.25
C THR A 90 4.00 -0.63 11.31
N VAL A 91 4.20 0.60 10.82
CA VAL A 91 3.22 1.21 9.89
C VAL A 91 3.17 0.49 8.55
N SER A 92 4.31 -0.03 8.08
CA SER A 92 4.35 -0.87 6.87
C SER A 92 3.57 -2.17 7.06
N ALA A 93 3.81 -2.86 8.19
CA ALA A 93 3.11 -4.09 8.52
C ALA A 93 1.60 -3.87 8.70
N LEU A 94 1.19 -2.77 9.34
CA LEU A 94 -0.21 -2.41 9.49
C LEU A 94 -0.89 -2.13 8.14
N LEU A 95 -0.23 -1.39 7.23
CA LEU A 95 -0.82 -1.11 5.92
C LEU A 95 -0.94 -2.39 5.08
N LEU A 96 0.15 -3.15 4.95
CA LEU A 96 0.15 -4.40 4.19
C LEU A 96 -0.83 -5.42 4.77
N GLY A 97 -0.85 -5.53 6.11
CA GLY A 97 -1.81 -6.37 6.83
C GLY A 97 -3.24 -5.93 6.56
N TYR A 98 -3.54 -4.63 6.69
CA TYR A 98 -4.87 -4.10 6.40
C TYR A 98 -5.32 -4.43 4.97
N VAL A 99 -4.48 -4.14 3.96
CA VAL A 99 -4.84 -4.37 2.56
C VAL A 99 -5.04 -5.85 2.27
N HIS A 100 -4.10 -6.72 2.65
CA HIS A 100 -4.16 -8.13 2.26
C HIS A 100 -5.11 -8.97 3.12
N ILE A 101 -5.16 -8.74 4.44
CA ILE A 101 -6.09 -9.47 5.32
C ILE A 101 -7.53 -9.10 4.96
N TYR A 102 -7.83 -7.81 4.80
CA TYR A 102 -9.19 -7.40 4.46
C TYR A 102 -9.61 -7.88 3.06
N SER A 103 -8.68 -7.87 2.10
CA SER A 103 -8.94 -8.44 0.77
C SER A 103 -9.22 -9.94 0.82
N SER A 104 -8.58 -10.69 1.72
CA SER A 104 -8.81 -12.13 1.88
C SER A 104 -10.13 -12.48 2.57
N MET A 105 -10.77 -11.53 3.25
CA MET A 105 -12.09 -11.72 3.87
C MET A 105 -13.24 -11.56 2.86
N LEU A 106 -12.95 -11.13 1.63
CA LEU A 106 -13.96 -11.08 0.59
C LEU A 106 -14.32 -12.51 0.16
N PRO A 107 -15.62 -12.80 -0.09
CA PRO A 107 -16.04 -14.09 -0.62
C PRO A 107 -15.20 -14.46 -1.85
N SER A 108 -14.77 -15.72 -1.91
CA SER A 108 -14.05 -16.23 -3.08
C SER A 108 -14.93 -16.06 -4.32
N THR A 109 -14.31 -15.86 -5.48
CA THR A 109 -14.98 -15.92 -6.78
C THR A 109 -15.34 -17.35 -7.20
N GLU A 110 -15.36 -18.30 -6.26
CA GLU A 110 -15.82 -19.66 -6.50
C GLU A 110 -17.31 -19.61 -6.82
N GLY A 111 -17.66 -19.97 -8.05
CA GLY A 111 -19.03 -19.88 -8.57
C GLY A 111 -19.28 -18.71 -9.54
N VAL A 112 -18.26 -17.95 -9.93
CA VAL A 112 -18.39 -17.03 -11.08
C VAL A 112 -18.76 -17.83 -12.34
N ILE A 113 -19.76 -17.33 -13.07
CA ILE A 113 -20.26 -17.95 -14.29
C ILE A 113 -19.18 -17.86 -15.37
N GLU A 114 -18.77 -19.00 -15.90
CA GLU A 114 -17.81 -19.08 -17.01
C GLU A 114 -18.41 -18.57 -18.31
N VAL A 115 -17.57 -18.04 -19.20
CA VAL A 115 -17.99 -17.63 -20.54
C VAL A 115 -18.60 -18.82 -21.29
N GLY A 116 -19.78 -18.61 -21.89
CA GLY A 116 -20.52 -19.65 -22.61
C GLY A 116 -21.46 -20.48 -21.73
N ARG A 117 -21.43 -20.33 -20.41
CA ARG A 117 -22.46 -20.89 -19.52
C ARG A 117 -23.71 -20.01 -19.53
N GLN A 118 -24.88 -20.64 -19.38
CA GLN A 118 -26.13 -19.93 -19.24
C GLN A 118 -26.12 -19.11 -17.94
N ALA A 119 -26.46 -17.82 -18.02
CA ALA A 119 -26.63 -16.99 -16.84
C ALA A 119 -27.80 -17.52 -15.98
N PRO A 120 -27.62 -17.65 -14.64
CA PRO A 120 -28.69 -17.99 -13.73
C PRO A 120 -29.84 -17.01 -13.86
N ASP A 121 -31.05 -17.54 -13.86
CA ASP A 121 -32.23 -16.70 -13.87
C ASP A 121 -32.36 -15.92 -12.56
N PHE A 122 -32.88 -14.70 -12.66
CA PHE A 122 -33.13 -13.84 -11.52
C PHE A 122 -34.33 -12.95 -11.77
N SER A 123 -34.90 -12.49 -10.67
CA SER A 123 -35.97 -11.50 -10.64
C SER A 123 -35.63 -10.42 -9.62
N LEU A 124 -35.60 -9.16 -10.04
CA LEU A 124 -35.21 -8.02 -9.21
C LEU A 124 -36.25 -6.91 -9.32
N PRO A 125 -36.49 -6.14 -8.25
CA PRO A 125 -37.28 -4.92 -8.35
C PRO A 125 -36.55 -3.90 -9.24
N GLY A 126 -37.24 -3.41 -10.25
CA GLY A 126 -36.76 -2.33 -11.12
C GLY A 126 -36.93 -0.95 -10.50
N PRO A 127 -36.36 0.10 -11.12
CA PRO A 127 -36.38 1.47 -10.59
C PRO A 127 -37.79 2.07 -10.41
N ASN A 128 -38.77 1.57 -11.17
CA ASN A 128 -40.16 2.00 -11.11
C ASN A 128 -41.05 1.07 -10.25
N GLY A 129 -40.43 0.18 -9.46
CA GLY A 129 -41.13 -0.82 -8.65
C GLY A 129 -41.69 -2.00 -9.46
N LYS A 130 -41.54 -2.02 -10.79
CA LYS A 130 -41.89 -3.19 -11.60
C LYS A 130 -40.79 -4.23 -11.53
N GLU A 131 -41.18 -5.49 -11.45
CA GLU A 131 -40.26 -6.61 -11.46
C GLU A 131 -39.54 -6.74 -12.81
N VAL A 132 -38.22 -6.94 -12.77
CA VAL A 132 -37.34 -7.18 -13.92
C VAL A 132 -36.82 -8.61 -13.84
N ARG A 133 -37.18 -9.43 -14.84
CA ARG A 133 -36.75 -10.84 -14.95
C ARG A 133 -35.75 -11.01 -16.07
N LEU A 134 -34.71 -11.82 -15.87
CA LEU A 134 -33.72 -12.09 -16.91
C LEU A 134 -34.36 -12.74 -18.16
N GLN A 135 -35.32 -13.65 -17.96
CA GLN A 135 -36.02 -14.33 -19.06
C GLN A 135 -36.71 -13.38 -20.05
N ALA A 136 -37.12 -12.19 -19.61
CA ALA A 136 -37.77 -11.20 -20.49
C ALA A 136 -36.83 -10.64 -21.58
N TYR A 137 -35.52 -10.89 -21.46
CA TYR A 137 -34.47 -10.42 -22.37
C TYR A 137 -33.85 -11.55 -23.21
N LEU A 138 -34.41 -12.76 -23.20
CA LEU A 138 -33.92 -13.86 -24.03
C LEU A 138 -33.86 -13.48 -25.51
N GLY A 139 -32.77 -13.85 -26.17
CA GLY A 139 -32.51 -13.51 -27.57
C GLY A 139 -31.98 -12.09 -27.82
N LYS A 140 -31.77 -11.28 -26.77
CA LYS A 140 -31.17 -9.94 -26.87
C LYS A 140 -29.82 -9.91 -26.15
N PRO A 141 -28.80 -9.20 -26.68
CA PRO A 141 -27.58 -8.95 -25.93
C PRO A 141 -27.89 -8.09 -24.70
N LEU A 142 -27.39 -8.51 -23.53
CA LEU A 142 -27.63 -7.86 -22.25
C LEU A 142 -26.31 -7.67 -21.51
N VAL A 143 -26.14 -6.51 -20.88
CA VAL A 143 -25.00 -6.22 -19.99
C VAL A 143 -25.52 -6.13 -18.56
N LEU A 144 -24.97 -6.95 -17.67
CA LEU A 144 -25.27 -6.92 -16.24
C LEU A 144 -24.16 -6.18 -15.52
N ILE A 145 -24.51 -5.11 -14.80
CA ILE A 145 -23.57 -4.32 -14.01
C ILE A 145 -23.88 -4.57 -12.53
N PHE A 146 -23.01 -5.32 -11.86
CA PHE A 146 -23.07 -5.51 -10.41
C PHE A 146 -22.38 -4.33 -9.74
N TYR A 147 -23.12 -3.63 -8.88
CA TYR A 147 -22.63 -2.44 -8.21
C TYR A 147 -22.81 -2.57 -6.69
N ARG A 148 -21.80 -2.14 -5.91
CA ARG A 148 -21.85 -2.13 -4.45
C ARG A 148 -22.08 -0.71 -3.93
N GLY A 149 -23.30 -0.40 -3.47
CA GLY A 149 -23.66 0.89 -2.85
C GLY A 149 -25.02 1.40 -3.35
N TYR A 150 -25.49 2.50 -2.75
CA TYR A 150 -26.64 3.28 -3.21
C TYR A 150 -26.11 4.60 -3.78
N TRP A 151 -26.58 4.98 -4.98
CA TRP A 151 -26.30 6.26 -5.63
C TRP A 151 -27.61 6.98 -5.90
#